data_AF-Q2IVV1-F1
#
_entry.id   AF-Q2IVV1-F1
#
_cell.length_a   1.000
_cell.length_b   1.000
_cell.length_c   1.000
_cell.angle_alpha   90.00
_cell.angle_beta   90.00
_cell.angle_gamma   90.00
#
_symmetry.space_group_name_H-M   'P 1'
#
loop_
_entity.id
_entity.type
_entity.pdbx_description
1 polymer ?
#
loop_
_entity_poly.entity_id
_entity_poly.type
_entity_poly.pdbx_seq_one_letter_code
_entity_poly.pdbx_strand_id
1 'polypeptide(L)'
;MRSGSIGRTLLRRVRGLPLLLIAALVAATPAAADDFRTPNVTTLRADWGAALNQLRSELAGTPAVATEFVFSGRRGLPAYDPRRIPALVRLNGISARFFPGIGRSAVPVLLPFDIAALLDADPKAEPDPELLARVQVGFRPAEMFDAGPSGYDAVFALAPGGDDMPPRVFVSPIEVQITGSNLVYDIADPFGGRGEPVKALAAQYPDLRRFIREGYVRYAFTRFGIAYVVSIQCLDSVPKAKRLACRESYPVAERFLKALRLAGGRPYRPRRDIAPATAERPAAPSPDFTYRASGDIIANSGFRKQQGRPDATVYAQMRFPIEQPPAYARSQSYVPHRPAVGAHSPYAYPWRDNFCESRSFGVGQCATGFGHQGQDIRPGACLPGQADCDVKQQGVVAVRDGVLIRSPKQQAVTLQVNTGREHIRFRYMHMSPTELDADGVLNGRRVDEGERFGVVGNYLDRPNGTSRHLHFDVQVFTPDGWLWVNPYTTLVAAYERLLGGRGREVAPDGQPVESEVSAASEDVTRAAAARAGHDPVDTP
;
A
#
# COMPACT_ATOMS: atom_id res chain seq x y z
N MET A 1 72.90 5.67 24.29
CA MET A 1 73.79 5.31 25.41
C MET A 1 73.98 6.54 26.29
N ARG A 2 73.90 6.32 27.62
CA ARG A 2 74.11 7.26 28.76
C ARG A 2 72.93 8.21 29.04
N SER A 3 72.12 7.98 30.09
CA SER A 3 72.35 8.20 31.54
C SER A 3 72.67 9.67 31.83
N GLY A 4 72.04 10.41 32.75
CA GLY A 4 71.01 10.12 33.74
C GLY A 4 70.85 11.34 34.68
N SER A 5 69.68 11.43 35.33
CA SER A 5 69.30 12.09 36.61
C SER A 5 70.14 13.24 37.23
N ILE A 6 69.43 14.32 37.64
CA ILE A 6 69.43 15.07 38.94
C ILE A 6 68.39 16.20 38.75
N GLY A 7 67.50 16.63 39.67
CA GLY A 7 67.13 16.28 41.03
C GLY A 7 65.97 17.23 41.49
N ARG A 8 65.21 16.76 42.49
CA ARG A 8 64.43 17.46 43.55
C ARG A 8 64.34 19.01 43.44
N THR A 9 63.22 19.73 43.61
CA THR A 9 62.23 19.72 44.70
C THR A 9 61.24 20.87 44.42
N LEU A 10 59.93 20.71 44.63
CA LEU A 10 59.12 21.49 45.61
C LEU A 10 57.62 21.25 45.37
N LEU A 11 56.95 20.86 46.44
CA LEU A 11 55.50 20.78 46.56
C LEU A 11 54.84 22.14 46.35
N ARG A 12 53.77 22.18 45.54
CA ARG A 12 52.62 23.04 45.83
C ARG A 12 51.34 22.22 45.77
N ARG A 13 50.76 22.02 46.95
CA ARG A 13 49.41 21.52 47.17
C ARG A 13 48.42 22.46 46.48
N VAL A 14 47.63 21.95 45.55
CA VAL A 14 46.33 22.55 45.21
C VAL A 14 45.26 21.57 45.68
N ARG A 15 44.45 22.05 46.61
CA ARG A 15 43.31 21.36 47.20
C ARG A 15 42.16 21.35 46.17
N GLY A 16 41.55 20.18 46.02
CA GLY A 16 40.11 19.95 45.91
C GLY A 16 39.35 20.64 44.77
N LEU A 17 38.97 19.86 43.77
CA LEU A 17 37.66 20.00 43.11
C LEU A 17 36.99 18.62 43.13
N PRO A 18 35.75 18.48 43.61
CA PRO A 18 35.06 17.20 43.63
C PRO A 18 34.64 16.82 42.21
N LEU A 19 34.95 15.60 41.80
CA LEU A 19 34.48 14.99 40.57
C LEU A 19 32.97 14.74 40.72
N LEU A 20 32.13 15.66 40.24
CA LEU A 20 30.70 15.43 40.08
C LEU A 20 30.51 14.38 38.98
N LEU A 21 30.34 13.12 39.38
CA LEU A 21 29.76 12.07 38.57
C LEU A 21 28.31 12.47 38.27
N ILE A 22 28.08 13.14 37.15
CA ILE A 22 26.74 13.29 36.57
C ILE A 22 26.37 11.91 36.01
N ALA A 23 25.73 11.09 36.85
CA ALA A 23 24.98 9.96 36.37
C ALA A 23 23.82 10.50 35.53
N ALA A 24 23.97 10.49 34.22
CA ALA A 24 22.87 10.73 33.31
C ALA A 24 21.88 9.56 33.45
N LEU A 25 20.93 9.68 34.38
CA LEU A 25 19.68 8.95 34.29
C LEU A 25 18.98 9.46 33.03
N VAL A 26 19.18 8.75 31.92
CA VAL A 26 18.22 8.77 30.83
C VAL A 26 16.97 8.11 31.40
N ALA A 27 16.08 8.93 31.96
CA ALA A 27 14.69 8.54 32.11
C ALA A 27 14.18 8.30 30.69
N ALA A 28 14.20 7.05 30.26
CA ALA A 28 13.44 6.62 29.09
C ALA A 28 11.98 6.83 29.47
N THR A 29 11.44 7.99 29.12
CA THR A 29 9.99 8.20 29.09
C THR A 29 9.43 7.09 28.17
N PRO A 30 8.48 6.26 28.63
CA PRO A 30 7.79 5.39 27.71
C PRO A 30 7.18 6.29 26.63
N ALA A 31 7.47 6.00 25.37
CA ALA A 31 6.81 6.69 24.27
C ALA A 31 5.31 6.43 24.42
N ALA A 32 4.56 7.45 24.81
CA ALA A 32 3.11 7.39 24.85
C ALA A 32 2.59 6.98 23.46
N ALA A 33 1.47 6.27 23.42
CA ALA A 33 0.74 5.83 22.22
C ALA A 33 0.22 6.99 21.33
N ASP A 34 0.78 8.20 21.43
CA ASP A 34 0.17 9.43 20.98
C ASP A 34 0.43 9.81 19.51
N ASP A 35 1.54 9.38 18.92
CA ASP A 35 1.92 9.87 17.60
C ASP A 35 2.00 8.74 16.56
N PHE A 36 0.84 8.38 16.02
CA PHE A 36 0.77 7.70 14.71
C PHE A 36 1.55 8.51 13.68
N ARG A 37 2.33 7.84 12.82
CA ARG A 37 3.14 8.51 11.80
C ARG A 37 2.84 8.01 10.40
N THR A 38 2.95 8.90 9.42
CA THR A 38 2.93 8.52 8.00
C THR A 38 4.24 7.82 7.61
N PRO A 39 4.25 6.99 6.57
CA PRO A 39 5.47 6.32 6.12
C PRO A 39 6.48 7.32 5.54
N ASN A 40 7.75 6.91 5.49
CA ASN A 40 8.73 7.56 4.62
C ASN A 40 8.49 7.09 3.18
N VAL A 41 8.53 8.02 2.22
CA VAL A 41 8.36 7.71 0.80
C VAL A 41 9.50 8.35 0.00
N THR A 42 10.29 7.50 -0.62
CA THR A 42 11.37 7.89 -1.52
C THR A 42 10.82 8.26 -2.89
N THR A 43 11.28 9.39 -3.45
CA THR A 43 10.92 9.80 -4.82
C THR A 43 12.05 9.57 -5.81
N LEU A 44 11.85 8.63 -6.73
CA LEU A 44 12.76 8.33 -7.82
C LEU A 44 12.72 9.38 -8.93
N ARG A 45 13.82 9.51 -9.67
CA ARG A 45 13.96 10.47 -10.78
C ARG A 45 14.13 9.75 -12.09
N ALA A 46 13.25 10.04 -13.04
CA ALA A 46 13.31 9.49 -14.38
C ALA A 46 14.41 10.12 -15.23
N ASP A 47 15.23 9.29 -15.87
CA ASP A 47 16.14 9.67 -16.94
C ASP A 47 15.41 9.70 -18.29
N TRP A 48 14.84 10.86 -18.60
CA TRP A 48 14.15 11.09 -19.86
C TRP A 48 15.09 11.14 -21.07
N GLY A 49 16.39 11.38 -20.87
CA GLY A 49 17.38 11.31 -21.95
C GLY A 49 17.56 9.87 -22.42
N ALA A 50 17.72 8.95 -21.47
CA ALA A 50 17.78 7.52 -21.75
C ALA A 50 16.47 6.99 -22.37
N ALA A 51 15.31 7.45 -21.89
CA ALA A 51 14.01 7.09 -22.49
C ALA A 51 13.91 7.53 -23.97
N LEU A 52 14.31 8.76 -24.28
CA LEU A 52 14.33 9.26 -25.66
C LEU A 52 15.31 8.52 -26.57
N ASN A 53 16.46 8.11 -26.04
CA ASN A 53 17.40 7.29 -26.79
C ASN A 53 16.81 5.92 -27.11
N GLN A 54 16.08 5.31 -26.18
CA GLN A 54 15.34 4.07 -26.46
C GLN A 54 14.29 4.28 -27.55
N LEU A 55 13.46 5.33 -27.47
CA LEU A 55 12.47 5.65 -28.51
C LEU A 55 13.12 5.81 -29.88
N ARG A 56 14.27 6.51 -29.96
CA ARG A 56 15.01 6.67 -31.22
C ARG A 56 15.45 5.32 -31.78
N SER A 57 15.94 4.42 -30.93
CA SER A 57 16.34 3.07 -31.36
C SER A 57 15.15 2.22 -31.78
N GLU A 58 13.99 2.35 -31.11
CA GLU A 58 12.76 1.63 -31.46
C GLU A 58 12.22 2.07 -32.83
N LEU A 59 12.29 3.37 -33.15
CA LEU A 59 11.86 3.91 -34.44
C LEU A 59 12.87 3.69 -35.58
N ALA A 60 14.13 3.35 -35.28
CA ALA A 60 15.19 3.23 -36.28
C ALA A 60 14.92 2.15 -37.35
N GLY A 61 14.11 1.14 -37.01
CA GLY A 61 13.68 0.09 -37.95
C GLY A 61 12.69 0.57 -39.01
N THR A 62 12.05 1.73 -38.82
CA THR A 62 11.01 2.26 -39.71
C THR A 62 11.29 3.72 -40.05
N PRO A 63 12.21 4.02 -40.99
CA PRO A 63 12.66 5.38 -41.27
C PRO A 63 11.54 6.35 -41.63
N ALA A 64 10.52 5.90 -42.35
CA ALA A 64 9.36 6.73 -42.71
C ALA A 64 8.65 7.26 -41.44
N VAL A 65 8.34 6.39 -40.50
CA VAL A 65 7.74 6.76 -39.20
C VAL A 65 8.69 7.63 -38.39
N ALA A 66 10.00 7.34 -38.38
CA ALA A 66 10.99 8.11 -37.63
C ALA A 66 11.02 9.60 -38.02
N THR A 67 10.74 9.94 -39.29
CA THR A 67 10.68 11.34 -39.75
C THR A 67 9.54 12.14 -39.12
N GLU A 68 8.51 11.48 -38.57
CA GLU A 68 7.40 12.15 -37.88
C GLU A 68 7.77 12.64 -36.47
N PHE A 69 8.93 12.23 -35.95
CA PHE A 69 9.38 12.53 -34.59
C PHE A 69 10.53 13.54 -34.58
N VAL A 70 10.33 14.64 -33.86
CA VAL A 70 11.37 15.65 -33.64
C VAL A 70 12.04 15.41 -32.29
N PHE A 71 13.33 15.04 -32.31
CA PHE A 71 14.11 14.81 -31.09
C PHE A 71 14.89 16.03 -30.61
N SER A 72 15.00 17.07 -31.44
CA SER A 72 15.64 18.34 -31.07
C SER A 72 14.66 19.22 -30.29
N GLY A 73 14.99 19.49 -29.03
CA GLY A 73 14.20 20.36 -28.15
C GLY A 73 14.64 21.83 -28.20
N ARG A 74 13.76 22.73 -27.78
CA ARG A 74 14.12 24.14 -27.54
C ARG A 74 15.06 24.26 -26.34
N ARG A 75 16.21 24.90 -26.54
CA ARG A 75 17.18 25.20 -25.46
C ARG A 75 16.66 26.34 -24.56
N GLY A 76 17.22 26.48 -23.36
CA GLY A 76 16.90 27.56 -22.43
C GLY A 76 15.62 27.40 -21.58
N LEU A 77 14.79 26.40 -21.86
CA LEU A 77 13.56 26.12 -21.07
C LEU A 77 13.82 25.22 -19.85
N PRO A 78 12.90 25.08 -18.89
CA PRO A 78 13.01 24.05 -17.85
C PRO A 78 13.01 22.62 -18.43
N ALA A 79 13.65 21.66 -17.74
CA ALA A 79 13.74 20.26 -18.20
C ALA A 79 12.38 19.56 -18.34
N TYR A 80 11.36 20.03 -17.61
CA TYR A 80 9.99 19.53 -17.63
C TYR A 80 9.07 20.28 -18.60
N ASP A 81 9.59 21.26 -19.35
CA ASP A 81 8.81 21.95 -20.38
C ASP A 81 8.59 21.02 -21.58
N PRO A 82 7.34 20.79 -22.05
CA PRO A 82 7.06 19.88 -23.15
C PRO A 82 7.76 20.29 -24.46
N ARG A 83 8.08 21.57 -24.65
CA ARG A 83 8.80 22.08 -25.84
C ARG A 83 10.28 21.69 -25.85
N ARG A 84 10.81 21.18 -24.74
CA ARG A 84 12.13 20.53 -24.72
C ARG A 84 12.11 19.12 -25.30
N ILE A 85 10.94 18.48 -25.38
CA ILE A 85 10.84 17.08 -25.77
C ILE A 85 9.65 16.84 -26.72
N PRO A 86 9.66 17.43 -27.94
CA PRO A 86 8.55 17.32 -28.88
C PRO A 86 8.24 15.87 -29.30
N ALA A 87 9.25 14.98 -29.38
CA ALA A 87 9.05 13.56 -29.64
C ALA A 87 8.09 12.89 -28.63
N LEU A 88 8.18 13.21 -27.34
CA LEU A 88 7.26 12.67 -26.33
C LEU A 88 5.86 13.26 -26.45
N VAL A 89 5.74 14.53 -26.86
CA VAL A 89 4.42 15.13 -27.12
C VAL A 89 3.72 14.41 -28.27
N ARG A 90 4.44 14.13 -29.36
CA ARG A 90 3.94 13.35 -30.50
C ARG A 90 3.57 11.93 -30.06
N LEU A 91 4.47 11.26 -29.34
CA LEU A 91 4.26 9.92 -28.80
C LEU A 91 2.97 9.85 -27.95
N ASN A 92 2.82 10.75 -26.98
CA ASN A 92 1.63 10.82 -26.14
C ASN A 92 0.36 11.09 -26.96
N GLY A 93 0.42 11.92 -28.01
CA GLY A 93 -0.73 12.21 -28.87
C GLY A 93 -1.22 10.99 -29.67
N ILE A 94 -0.31 10.09 -30.05
CA ILE A 94 -0.65 8.82 -30.71
C ILE A 94 -1.16 7.81 -29.68
N SER A 95 -0.38 7.58 -28.63
CA SER A 95 -0.70 6.57 -27.61
C SER A 95 -1.96 6.88 -26.81
N ALA A 96 -2.34 8.15 -26.66
CA ALA A 96 -3.56 8.54 -25.94
C ALA A 96 -4.86 8.04 -26.57
N ARG A 97 -4.84 7.62 -27.85
CA ARG A 97 -5.98 6.97 -28.52
C ARG A 97 -6.30 5.60 -27.92
N PHE A 98 -5.29 4.92 -27.39
CA PHE A 98 -5.36 3.56 -26.84
C PHE A 98 -5.23 3.55 -25.31
N PHE A 99 -4.48 4.51 -24.76
CA PHE A 99 -4.20 4.66 -23.34
C PHE A 99 -4.56 6.09 -22.89
N PRO A 100 -5.86 6.38 -22.66
CA PRO A 100 -6.30 7.72 -22.31
C PRO A 100 -5.53 8.28 -21.11
N GLY A 101 -5.00 9.49 -21.29
CA GLY A 101 -4.25 10.16 -20.23
C GLY A 101 -2.81 9.67 -20.03
N ILE A 102 -2.22 8.87 -20.94
CA ILE A 102 -0.83 8.39 -20.84
C ILE A 102 0.20 9.49 -20.54
N GLY A 103 0.02 10.69 -21.09
CA GLY A 103 0.86 11.86 -20.83
C GLY A 103 0.75 12.40 -19.39
N ARG A 104 -0.14 11.88 -18.54
CA ARG A 104 -0.21 12.24 -17.11
C ARG A 104 0.84 11.53 -16.28
N SER A 105 1.39 10.40 -16.76
CA SER A 105 2.45 9.67 -16.07
C SER A 105 3.69 10.55 -15.90
N ALA A 106 4.18 10.63 -14.66
CA ALA A 106 5.44 11.30 -14.33
C ALA A 106 6.69 10.43 -14.59
N VAL A 107 6.50 9.19 -15.02
CA VAL A 107 7.56 8.25 -15.40
C VAL A 107 7.42 7.83 -16.87
N PRO A 108 8.51 7.41 -17.53
CA PRO A 108 8.43 6.78 -18.85
C PRO A 108 7.49 5.59 -18.81
N VAL A 109 6.48 5.59 -19.66
CA VAL A 109 5.49 4.51 -19.71
C VAL A 109 6.03 3.40 -20.60
N LEU A 110 6.12 2.18 -20.05
CA LEU A 110 6.58 0.99 -20.77
C LEU A 110 5.39 0.05 -20.97
N LEU A 111 5.00 -0.22 -22.20
CA LEU A 111 3.86 -1.11 -22.51
C LEU A 111 4.26 -2.06 -23.64
N PRO A 112 3.63 -3.25 -23.75
CA PRO A 112 3.80 -4.12 -24.90
C PRO A 112 3.06 -3.51 -26.10
N PHE A 113 3.55 -2.39 -26.64
CA PHE A 113 2.86 -1.62 -27.67
C PHE A 113 3.87 -1.06 -28.68
N ASP A 114 3.92 -1.68 -29.86
CA ASP A 114 4.85 -1.32 -30.92
C ASP A 114 4.28 -0.20 -31.80
N ILE A 115 4.68 1.03 -31.48
CA ILE A 115 4.21 2.25 -32.16
C ILE A 115 4.79 2.37 -33.56
N ALA A 116 6.00 1.86 -33.79
CA ALA A 116 6.59 1.86 -35.12
C ALA A 116 5.77 0.97 -36.06
N ALA A 117 5.46 -0.26 -35.61
CA ALA A 117 4.62 -1.18 -36.36
C ALA A 117 3.18 -0.66 -36.56
N LEU A 118 2.62 0.02 -35.55
CA LEU A 118 1.29 0.63 -35.65
C LEU A 118 1.25 1.70 -36.75
N LEU A 119 2.18 2.64 -36.72
CA LEU A 119 2.20 3.77 -37.66
C LEU A 119 2.60 3.35 -39.07
N ASP A 120 3.43 2.31 -39.20
CA ASP A 120 3.75 1.72 -40.51
C ASP A 120 2.53 1.05 -41.15
N ALA A 121 1.70 0.38 -40.34
CA ALA A 121 0.48 -0.26 -40.81
C ALA A 121 -0.63 0.76 -41.13
N ASP A 122 -0.89 1.70 -40.21
CA ASP A 122 -1.85 2.79 -40.40
C ASP A 122 -1.49 4.02 -39.53
N PRO A 123 -1.00 5.13 -40.11
CA PRO A 123 -0.69 6.36 -39.38
C PRO A 123 -1.88 6.99 -38.64
N LYS A 124 -3.11 6.66 -39.08
CA LYS A 124 -4.37 7.15 -38.51
C LYS A 124 -5.14 6.05 -37.79
N ALA A 125 -4.46 4.95 -37.42
CA ALA A 125 -5.06 3.82 -36.74
C ALA A 125 -5.97 4.27 -35.60
N GLU A 126 -7.23 3.85 -35.70
CA GLU A 126 -8.19 3.88 -34.61
C GLU A 126 -8.10 2.58 -33.80
N PRO A 127 -8.60 2.53 -32.56
CA PRO A 127 -8.62 1.32 -31.74
C PRO A 127 -9.38 0.16 -32.38
N ASP A 128 -8.66 -0.72 -33.07
CA ASP A 128 -9.17 -1.99 -33.61
C ASP A 128 -8.55 -3.18 -32.85
N PRO A 129 -9.35 -4.13 -32.33
CA PRO A 129 -8.84 -5.26 -31.56
C PRO A 129 -7.84 -6.15 -32.31
N GLU A 130 -8.00 -6.37 -33.62
CA GLU A 130 -7.08 -7.23 -34.38
C GLU A 130 -5.74 -6.54 -34.64
N LEU A 131 -5.77 -5.27 -35.04
CA LEU A 131 -4.57 -4.45 -35.15
C LEU A 131 -3.83 -4.37 -33.81
N LEU A 132 -4.56 -4.14 -32.71
CA LEU A 132 -3.99 -4.07 -31.37
C LEU A 132 -3.36 -5.39 -30.94
N ALA A 133 -4.01 -6.53 -31.21
CA ALA A 133 -3.41 -7.83 -30.92
C ALA A 133 -2.08 -8.02 -31.67
N ARG A 134 -1.96 -7.54 -32.92
CA ARG A 134 -0.70 -7.61 -33.67
C ARG A 134 0.40 -6.72 -33.07
N VAL A 135 0.11 -5.44 -32.85
CA VAL A 135 1.11 -4.48 -32.34
C VAL A 135 1.42 -4.66 -30.84
N GLN A 136 0.58 -5.41 -30.13
CA GLN A 136 0.79 -5.81 -28.73
C GLN A 136 1.23 -7.27 -28.58
N VAL A 137 1.81 -7.88 -29.62
CA VAL A 137 2.43 -9.21 -29.54
C VAL A 137 1.48 -10.27 -28.97
N GLY A 138 0.21 -10.23 -29.37
CA GLY A 138 -0.87 -11.14 -28.99
C GLY A 138 -1.63 -10.77 -27.71
N PHE A 139 -1.17 -9.77 -26.95
CA PHE A 139 -1.93 -9.27 -25.80
C PHE A 139 -3.17 -8.51 -26.28
N ARG A 140 -4.30 -8.74 -25.60
CA ARG A 140 -5.53 -7.98 -25.82
C ARG A 140 -5.33 -6.50 -25.48
N PRO A 141 -6.17 -5.60 -26.03
CA PRO A 141 -6.20 -4.21 -25.56
C PRO A 141 -6.22 -4.15 -24.03
N ALA A 142 -5.51 -3.19 -23.44
CA ALA A 142 -5.42 -3.09 -21.99
C ALA A 142 -6.83 -3.03 -21.37
N GLU A 143 -7.08 -3.92 -20.42
CA GLU A 143 -8.35 -3.96 -19.68
C GLU A 143 -8.45 -2.78 -18.70
N MET A 144 -7.30 -2.24 -18.28
CA MET A 144 -7.20 -1.04 -17.47
C MET A 144 -5.88 -0.32 -17.78
N PHE A 145 -5.92 1.01 -17.87
CA PHE A 145 -4.74 1.87 -17.84
C PHE A 145 -5.05 3.13 -17.04
N ASP A 146 -4.25 3.43 -16.02
CA ASP A 146 -4.32 4.67 -15.27
C ASP A 146 -2.93 5.28 -15.10
N ALA A 147 -2.83 6.57 -15.41
CA ALA A 147 -1.59 7.32 -15.33
C ALA A 147 -1.80 8.62 -14.58
N GLY A 148 -0.81 8.96 -13.76
CA GLY A 148 -0.89 10.04 -12.81
C GLY A 148 0.49 10.51 -12.34
N PRO A 149 0.52 11.44 -11.37
CA PRO A 149 1.74 12.12 -11.01
C PRO A 149 2.76 11.27 -10.24
N SER A 150 2.38 10.07 -9.77
CA SER A 150 3.28 9.07 -9.20
C SER A 150 3.78 8.04 -10.22
N GLY A 151 3.10 7.90 -11.35
CA GLY A 151 3.45 6.93 -12.38
C GLY A 151 2.22 6.37 -13.08
N TYR A 152 2.21 5.08 -13.36
CA TYR A 152 1.09 4.43 -14.03
C TYR A 152 0.94 2.96 -13.64
N ASP A 153 -0.25 2.44 -13.91
CA ASP A 153 -0.57 1.01 -13.88
C ASP A 153 -1.34 0.62 -15.12
N ALA A 154 -1.13 -0.61 -15.56
CA ALA A 154 -1.91 -1.21 -16.62
C ALA A 154 -2.18 -2.68 -16.34
N VAL A 155 -3.30 -3.16 -16.86
CA VAL A 155 -3.67 -4.57 -16.86
C VAL A 155 -3.89 -5.02 -18.31
N PHE A 156 -3.17 -6.04 -18.73
CA PHE A 156 -3.32 -6.71 -20.02
C PHE A 156 -3.76 -8.15 -19.80
N ALA A 157 -4.34 -8.77 -20.83
CA ALA A 157 -4.68 -10.18 -20.80
C ALA A 157 -4.13 -10.90 -22.04
N LEU A 158 -3.60 -12.11 -21.83
CA LEU A 158 -3.21 -13.02 -22.91
C LEU A 158 -4.14 -14.23 -22.94
N ALA A 159 -4.85 -14.40 -24.06
CA ALA A 159 -5.72 -15.55 -24.28
C ALA A 159 -4.93 -16.88 -24.24
N PRO A 160 -5.61 -18.02 -23.98
CA PRO A 160 -5.02 -19.34 -24.26
C PRO A 160 -4.81 -19.52 -25.77
N GLY A 161 -3.72 -20.22 -26.14
CA GLY A 161 -3.36 -20.47 -27.54
C GLY A 161 -2.52 -19.34 -28.16
N GLY A 162 -1.74 -19.71 -29.18
CA GLY A 162 -0.79 -18.86 -29.90
C GLY A 162 0.46 -19.65 -30.28
N ASP A 163 0.89 -19.56 -31.53
CA ASP A 163 1.88 -20.47 -32.15
C ASP A 163 3.27 -20.48 -31.45
N ASP A 164 3.58 -19.41 -30.69
CA ASP A 164 4.86 -19.22 -30.01
C ASP A 164 4.79 -19.39 -28.47
N MET A 165 3.70 -19.91 -27.92
CA MET A 165 3.55 -20.11 -26.47
C MET A 165 3.53 -21.58 -26.09
N PRO A 166 4.23 -21.98 -25.01
CA PRO A 166 4.07 -23.33 -24.47
C PRO A 166 2.60 -23.63 -24.15
N PRO A 167 2.13 -24.87 -24.39
CA PRO A 167 0.78 -25.26 -24.03
C PRO A 167 0.56 -25.08 -22.52
N ARG A 168 -0.67 -24.70 -22.14
CA ARG A 168 -1.07 -24.47 -20.75
C ARG A 168 -2.27 -25.33 -20.41
N VAL A 169 -2.32 -25.79 -19.16
CA VAL A 169 -3.50 -26.44 -18.57
C VAL A 169 -4.52 -25.38 -18.17
N PHE A 170 -4.07 -24.23 -17.66
CA PHE A 170 -4.95 -23.12 -17.32
C PHE A 170 -5.67 -22.58 -18.56
N VAL A 171 -7.00 -22.54 -18.53
CA VAL A 171 -7.83 -22.30 -19.72
C VAL A 171 -8.34 -20.86 -19.86
N SER A 172 -8.21 -20.04 -18.82
CA SER A 172 -8.65 -18.64 -18.89
C SER A 172 -7.52 -17.73 -19.39
N PRO A 173 -7.84 -16.52 -19.89
CA PRO A 173 -6.83 -15.51 -20.14
C PRO A 173 -5.98 -15.24 -18.90
N ILE A 174 -4.68 -15.03 -19.10
CA ILE A 174 -3.75 -14.68 -18.01
C ILE A 174 -3.64 -13.16 -17.96
N GLU A 175 -4.09 -12.58 -16.85
CA GLU A 175 -3.93 -11.15 -16.55
C GLU A 175 -2.49 -10.85 -16.14
N VAL A 176 -1.90 -9.85 -16.78
CA VAL A 176 -0.56 -9.33 -16.52
C VAL A 176 -0.70 -7.87 -16.11
N GLN A 177 -0.27 -7.56 -14.89
CA GLN A 177 -0.23 -6.19 -14.40
C GLN A 177 1.18 -5.65 -14.55
N ILE A 178 1.30 -4.39 -14.97
CA ILE A 178 2.54 -3.62 -14.91
C ILE A 178 2.30 -2.33 -14.15
N THR A 179 3.24 -2.01 -13.26
CA THR A 179 3.28 -0.74 -12.53
C THR A 179 4.65 -0.11 -12.74
N GLY A 180 4.68 1.17 -13.08
CA GLY A 180 5.89 2.00 -13.01
C GLY A 180 5.63 3.14 -12.06
N SER A 181 6.45 3.30 -11.02
CA SER A 181 6.25 4.33 -9.98
C SER A 181 7.52 5.10 -9.68
N ASN A 182 7.41 6.42 -9.58
CA ASN A 182 8.44 7.25 -8.97
C ASN A 182 8.30 7.36 -7.45
N LEU A 183 7.20 6.90 -6.85
CA LEU A 183 7.05 6.84 -5.41
C LEU A 183 7.26 5.41 -4.92
N VAL A 184 8.17 5.26 -3.96
CA VAL A 184 8.51 3.99 -3.32
C VAL A 184 8.35 4.16 -1.82
N TYR A 185 7.54 3.30 -1.19
CA TYR A 185 7.33 3.31 0.25
C TYR A 185 8.45 2.55 0.95
N ASP A 186 9.10 3.22 1.90
CA ASP A 186 10.19 2.64 2.67
C ASP A 186 9.62 1.90 3.88
N ILE A 187 9.33 0.62 3.68
CA ILE A 187 8.82 -0.26 4.72
C ILE A 187 9.88 -1.26 5.18
N ALA A 188 9.81 -1.67 6.44
CA ALA A 188 10.62 -2.78 6.94
C ALA A 188 10.16 -4.09 6.30
N ASP A 189 10.89 -4.53 5.28
CA ASP A 189 10.60 -5.75 4.52
C ASP A 189 11.73 -6.78 4.67
N PRO A 190 11.53 -7.86 5.43
CA PRO A 190 12.55 -8.89 5.63
C PRO A 190 12.89 -9.67 4.35
N PHE A 191 12.02 -9.63 3.33
CA PHE A 191 12.21 -10.31 2.05
C PHE A 191 12.64 -9.37 0.92
N GLY A 192 12.87 -8.09 1.23
CA GLY A 192 13.21 -7.06 0.25
C GLY A 192 14.50 -7.39 -0.52
N GLY A 193 14.50 -7.10 -1.83
CA GLY A 193 15.66 -7.27 -2.71
C GLY A 193 15.99 -8.72 -3.07
N ARG A 194 15.25 -9.72 -2.57
CA ARG A 194 15.46 -11.14 -2.90
C ARG A 194 14.85 -11.49 -4.26
N GLY A 195 15.31 -12.58 -4.87
CA GLY A 195 14.78 -13.12 -6.12
C GLY A 195 15.85 -13.68 -7.03
N GLU A 196 15.42 -14.42 -8.04
CA GLU A 196 16.28 -15.06 -9.01
C GLU A 196 16.53 -14.13 -10.21
N PRO A 197 17.79 -13.90 -10.61
CA PRO A 197 18.09 -13.15 -11.83
C PRO A 197 17.51 -13.84 -13.07
N VAL A 198 16.89 -13.08 -13.96
CA VAL A 198 16.33 -13.60 -15.22
C VAL A 198 17.36 -13.47 -16.34
N LYS A 199 18.27 -14.45 -16.42
CA LYS A 199 19.43 -14.41 -17.34
C LYS A 199 19.07 -14.15 -18.80
N ALA A 200 17.94 -14.70 -19.26
CA ALA A 200 17.47 -14.53 -20.65
C ALA A 200 17.18 -13.06 -21.03
N LEU A 201 17.00 -12.17 -20.05
CA LEU A 201 16.67 -10.76 -20.25
C LEU A 201 17.70 -9.81 -19.65
N ALA A 202 18.81 -10.31 -19.11
CA ALA A 202 19.81 -9.52 -18.40
C ALA A 202 20.47 -8.44 -19.28
N ALA A 203 20.54 -8.64 -20.61
CA ALA A 203 21.06 -7.63 -21.54
C ALA A 203 20.13 -6.39 -21.63
N GLN A 204 18.82 -6.59 -21.49
CA GLN A 204 17.82 -5.51 -21.55
C GLN A 204 17.55 -4.92 -20.16
N TYR A 205 17.51 -5.78 -19.15
CA TYR A 205 17.19 -5.47 -17.76
C TYR A 205 18.22 -6.14 -16.82
N PRO A 206 19.38 -5.51 -16.57
CA PRO A 206 20.48 -6.13 -15.83
C PRO A 206 20.14 -6.51 -14.39
N ASP A 207 19.22 -5.78 -13.75
CA ASP A 207 18.79 -5.98 -12.37
C ASP A 207 17.45 -6.71 -12.24
N LEU A 208 16.94 -7.29 -13.34
CA LEU A 208 15.67 -7.98 -13.36
C LEU A 208 15.69 -9.24 -12.48
N ARG A 209 14.80 -9.26 -11.49
CA ARG A 209 14.60 -10.36 -10.55
C ARG A 209 13.20 -10.94 -10.67
N ARG A 210 13.11 -12.27 -10.69
CA ARG A 210 11.87 -13.04 -10.58
C ARG A 210 11.73 -13.62 -9.18
N PHE A 211 10.54 -13.52 -8.59
CA PHE A 211 10.22 -14.18 -7.32
C PHE A 211 8.72 -14.40 -7.19
N ILE A 212 8.32 -15.34 -6.33
CA ILE A 212 6.92 -15.57 -5.96
C ILE A 212 6.70 -14.97 -4.59
N ARG A 213 5.69 -14.11 -4.45
CA ARG A 213 5.34 -13.48 -3.20
C ARG A 213 3.87 -13.12 -3.15
N GLU A 214 3.22 -13.42 -2.03
CA GLU A 214 1.86 -12.96 -1.70
C GLU A 214 0.78 -13.32 -2.76
N GLY A 215 0.95 -14.47 -3.41
CA GLY A 215 0.02 -14.96 -4.45
C GLY A 215 0.30 -14.42 -5.86
N TYR A 216 1.49 -13.87 -6.08
CA TYR A 216 1.92 -13.36 -7.39
C TYR A 216 3.31 -13.89 -7.73
N VAL A 217 3.55 -14.20 -8.99
CA VAL A 217 4.91 -14.10 -9.54
C VAL A 217 5.15 -12.64 -9.90
N ARG A 218 6.34 -12.14 -9.57
CA ARG A 218 6.74 -10.76 -9.82
C ARG A 218 8.09 -10.74 -10.52
N TYR A 219 8.21 -9.77 -11.42
CA TYR A 219 9.39 -9.45 -12.18
C TYR A 219 9.69 -7.98 -11.93
N ALA A 220 10.63 -7.72 -11.02
CA ALA A 220 11.01 -6.37 -10.59
C ALA A 220 12.32 -5.95 -11.24
N PHE A 221 12.37 -4.73 -11.78
CA PHE A 221 13.53 -4.19 -12.47
C PHE A 221 13.56 -2.66 -12.45
N THR A 222 14.73 -2.09 -12.68
CA THR A 222 14.92 -0.65 -12.83
C THR A 222 15.08 -0.31 -14.30
N ARG A 223 14.38 0.74 -14.76
CA ARG A 223 14.61 1.31 -16.09
C ARG A 223 14.53 2.82 -16.03
N PHE A 224 15.45 3.53 -16.67
CA PHE A 224 15.48 5.00 -16.65
C PHE A 224 15.48 5.60 -15.23
N GLY A 225 16.09 4.92 -14.24
CA GLY A 225 16.09 5.37 -12.84
C GLY A 225 14.76 5.22 -12.09
N ILE A 226 13.78 4.49 -12.66
CA ILE A 226 12.46 4.24 -12.09
C ILE A 226 12.27 2.74 -11.81
N ALA A 227 11.53 2.41 -10.76
CA ALA A 227 11.15 1.05 -10.42
C ALA A 227 9.92 0.60 -11.22
N TYR A 228 10.03 -0.56 -11.87
CA TYR A 228 8.93 -1.22 -12.57
C TYR A 228 8.75 -2.63 -12.04
N VAL A 229 7.49 -3.05 -11.95
CA VAL A 229 7.15 -4.42 -11.61
C VAL A 229 6.07 -4.94 -12.55
N VAL A 230 6.36 -6.09 -13.17
CA VAL A 230 5.36 -6.91 -13.84
C VAL A 230 4.92 -8.01 -12.88
N SER A 231 3.62 -8.19 -12.71
CA SER A 231 3.07 -9.19 -11.80
C SER A 231 1.90 -9.96 -12.40
N ILE A 232 1.83 -11.25 -12.06
CA ILE A 232 0.76 -12.15 -12.48
C ILE A 232 0.28 -12.90 -11.25
N GLN A 233 -1.03 -12.85 -10.97
CA GLN A 233 -1.61 -13.59 -9.86
C GLN A 233 -1.56 -15.09 -10.17
N CYS A 234 -0.96 -15.87 -9.27
CA CYS A 234 -0.79 -17.30 -9.47
C CYS A 234 -0.67 -18.01 -8.13
N LEU A 235 -0.83 -19.33 -8.15
CA LEU A 235 -0.50 -20.18 -7.01
C LEU A 235 0.70 -21.04 -7.33
N ASP A 236 1.69 -21.08 -6.43
CA ASP A 236 2.83 -21.99 -6.55
C ASP A 236 2.38 -23.43 -6.25
N SER A 237 1.89 -24.10 -7.29
CA SER A 237 1.25 -25.40 -7.18
C SER A 237 1.27 -26.13 -8.52
N VAL A 238 0.74 -27.36 -8.55
CA VAL A 238 0.51 -28.08 -9.79
C VAL A 238 -0.51 -27.34 -10.69
N PRO A 239 -0.28 -27.27 -12.01
CA PRO A 239 -1.21 -26.72 -13.00
C PRO A 239 -2.63 -27.29 -12.89
N LYS A 240 -3.65 -26.43 -13.01
CA LYS A 240 -5.06 -26.82 -13.06
C LYS A 240 -5.84 -25.92 -14.00
N ALA A 241 -6.88 -26.45 -14.63
CA ALA A 241 -7.70 -25.71 -15.60
C ALA A 241 -8.25 -24.38 -15.07
N LYS A 242 -8.71 -24.38 -13.81
CA LYS A 242 -9.33 -23.21 -13.16
C LYS A 242 -8.41 -22.44 -12.22
N ARG A 243 -7.13 -22.81 -12.12
CA ARG A 243 -6.18 -22.16 -11.20
C ARG A 243 -4.78 -22.12 -11.82
N LEU A 244 -4.34 -20.91 -12.14
CA LEU A 244 -3.04 -20.67 -12.75
C LEU A 244 -1.90 -21.07 -11.81
N ALA A 245 -1.05 -22.00 -12.26
CA ALA A 245 0.20 -22.28 -11.59
C ALA A 245 1.26 -21.22 -11.93
N CYS A 246 2.07 -20.82 -10.96
CA CYS A 246 3.10 -19.79 -11.21
C CYS A 246 4.07 -20.19 -12.34
N ARG A 247 4.42 -21.48 -12.47
CA ARG A 247 5.28 -21.96 -13.56
C ARG A 247 4.69 -21.74 -14.96
N GLU A 248 3.36 -21.83 -15.12
CA GLU A 248 2.69 -21.57 -16.42
C GLU A 248 2.68 -20.09 -16.79
N SER A 249 2.88 -19.20 -15.81
CA SER A 249 2.90 -17.75 -16.04
C SER A 249 4.27 -17.22 -16.47
N TYR A 250 5.36 -17.96 -16.27
CA TYR A 250 6.72 -17.46 -16.58
C TYR A 250 6.92 -17.13 -18.07
N PRO A 251 6.53 -18.00 -19.03
CA PRO A 251 6.68 -17.68 -20.44
C PRO A 251 5.84 -16.46 -20.86
N VAL A 252 4.69 -16.24 -20.20
CA VAL A 252 3.81 -15.09 -20.45
C VAL A 252 4.46 -13.79 -19.98
N ALA A 253 5.00 -13.79 -18.75
CA ALA A 253 5.72 -12.64 -18.20
C ALA A 253 6.95 -12.31 -19.05
N GLU A 254 7.72 -13.31 -19.47
CA GLU A 254 8.90 -13.08 -20.31
C GLU A 254 8.55 -12.55 -21.70
N ARG A 255 7.46 -13.04 -22.32
CA ARG A 255 6.92 -12.46 -23.56
C ARG A 255 6.52 -11.01 -23.38
N PHE A 256 5.82 -10.70 -22.28
CA PHE A 256 5.40 -9.34 -21.93
C PHE A 256 6.60 -8.41 -21.77
N LEU A 257 7.61 -8.82 -21.00
CA LEU A 257 8.83 -8.04 -20.74
C LEU A 257 9.65 -7.75 -22.00
N LYS A 258 9.74 -8.72 -22.92
CA LYS A 258 10.41 -8.56 -24.23
C LYS A 258 9.68 -7.57 -25.13
N ALA A 259 8.36 -7.50 -25.00
CA ALA A 259 7.50 -6.63 -25.81
C ALA A 259 7.47 -5.19 -25.31
N LEU A 260 7.99 -4.88 -24.11
CA LEU A 260 7.94 -3.53 -23.55
C LEU A 260 8.71 -2.53 -24.43
N ARG A 261 7.97 -1.51 -24.89
CA ARG A 261 8.46 -0.35 -25.66
C ARG A 261 8.12 0.94 -24.92
N LEU A 262 8.78 2.04 -25.28
CA LEU A 262 8.39 3.35 -24.74
C LEU A 262 7.07 3.79 -25.36
N ALA A 263 6.01 3.82 -24.54
CA ALA A 263 4.67 4.17 -24.99
C ALA A 263 4.26 5.61 -24.69
N GLY A 264 4.90 6.29 -23.74
CA GLY A 264 4.57 7.67 -23.41
C GLY A 264 5.06 8.16 -22.05
N GLY A 265 4.29 9.05 -21.45
CA GLY A 265 4.62 9.79 -20.23
C GLY A 265 5.26 11.14 -20.54
N ARG A 266 5.48 11.94 -19.49
CA ARG A 266 6.16 13.24 -19.62
C ARG A 266 7.04 13.55 -18.41
N PRO A 267 8.11 14.34 -18.58
CA PRO A 267 8.86 14.82 -17.43
C PRO A 267 8.03 15.77 -16.57
N TYR A 268 8.06 15.54 -15.26
CA TYR A 268 7.49 16.44 -14.26
C TYR A 268 8.57 17.21 -13.54
N ARG A 269 8.15 18.26 -12.83
CA ARG A 269 9.04 18.93 -11.88
C ARG A 269 9.56 17.89 -10.86
N PRO A 270 10.89 17.81 -10.64
CA PRO A 270 11.45 16.89 -9.66
C PRO A 270 10.83 17.11 -8.28
N ARG A 271 10.44 16.01 -7.64
CA ARG A 271 9.91 16.00 -6.28
C ARG A 271 11.03 15.69 -5.28
N ARG A 272 10.76 15.98 -4.01
CA ARG A 272 11.60 15.60 -2.88
C ARG A 272 10.97 14.40 -2.18
N ASP A 273 11.79 13.64 -1.48
CA ASP A 273 11.33 12.57 -0.59
C ASP A 273 10.33 13.13 0.42
N ILE A 274 9.37 12.29 0.78
CA ILE A 274 8.31 12.62 1.73
C ILE A 274 8.70 12.00 3.06
N ALA A 275 9.17 12.85 3.98
CA ALA A 275 9.54 12.43 5.32
C ALA A 275 8.29 12.02 6.14
N PRO A 276 8.43 11.09 7.12
CA PRO A 276 7.39 10.78 8.07
C PRO A 276 6.91 12.02 8.81
N ALA A 277 5.59 12.19 8.89
CA ALA A 277 4.95 13.23 9.66
C ALA A 277 3.98 12.61 10.68
N THR A 278 3.65 13.35 11.73
CA THR A 278 2.57 12.96 12.64
C THR A 278 1.25 12.92 11.86
N ALA A 279 0.51 11.82 12.00
CA ALA A 279 -0.77 11.63 11.35
C ALA A 279 -1.85 12.52 11.99
N GLU A 280 -2.67 13.15 11.16
CA GLU A 280 -3.78 13.96 11.64
C GLU A 280 -4.86 13.10 12.32
N ARG A 281 -5.18 13.48 13.56
CA ARG A 281 -6.18 12.83 14.42
C ARG A 281 -6.99 13.90 15.16
N PRO A 282 -8.26 13.64 15.51
CA PRO A 282 -9.02 14.54 16.37
C PRO A 282 -8.29 14.85 17.69
N ALA A 283 -8.53 16.05 18.22
CA ALA A 283 -7.96 16.48 19.51
C ALA A 283 -8.80 16.00 20.69
N ALA A 284 -10.13 16.09 20.58
CA ALA A 284 -11.05 15.67 21.64
C ALA A 284 -11.11 14.14 21.74
N PRO A 285 -11.11 13.55 22.94
CA PRO A 285 -11.29 12.12 23.11
C PRO A 285 -12.71 11.69 22.74
N SER A 286 -12.84 10.50 22.15
CA SER A 286 -14.11 9.81 22.00
C SER A 286 -14.52 9.18 23.35
N PRO A 287 -15.80 9.26 23.75
CA PRO A 287 -16.25 8.67 25.01
C PRO A 287 -16.20 7.13 25.00
N ASP A 288 -16.42 6.52 23.83
CA ASP A 288 -16.67 5.07 23.73
C ASP A 288 -15.60 4.32 22.93
N PHE A 289 -14.94 4.98 21.97
CA PHE A 289 -14.05 4.30 21.05
C PHE A 289 -12.74 3.89 21.75
N THR A 290 -12.59 2.59 21.98
CA THR A 290 -11.34 1.99 22.46
C THR A 290 -10.79 0.99 21.47
N TYR A 291 -9.47 0.84 21.44
CA TYR A 291 -8.76 -0.09 20.56
C TYR A 291 -7.52 -0.65 21.26
N ARG A 292 -7.08 -1.84 20.83
CA ARG A 292 -5.79 -2.42 21.25
C ARG A 292 -4.70 -1.99 20.29
N ALA A 293 -3.43 -1.97 20.74
CA ALA A 293 -2.27 -1.64 19.91
C ALA A 293 -2.20 -2.52 18.64
N SER A 294 -1.65 -1.98 17.54
CA SER A 294 -1.33 -2.80 16.36
C SER A 294 -0.33 -3.91 16.73
N GLY A 295 -0.53 -5.10 16.18
CA GLY A 295 0.20 -6.32 16.55
C GLY A 295 -0.34 -7.07 17.77
N ASP A 296 -1.20 -6.47 18.60
CA ASP A 296 -1.91 -7.18 19.69
C ASP A 296 -3.09 -8.01 19.14
N ILE A 297 -2.75 -9.07 18.39
CA ILE A 297 -3.71 -10.08 17.92
C ILE A 297 -4.14 -11.01 19.07
N ILE A 298 -5.24 -11.75 18.91
CA ILE A 298 -5.69 -12.72 19.92
C ILE A 298 -4.56 -13.71 20.25
N ALA A 299 -4.33 -14.01 21.53
CA ALA A 299 -3.26 -14.91 21.94
C ALA A 299 -3.36 -16.26 21.21
N ASN A 300 -2.23 -16.75 20.67
CA ASN A 300 -2.12 -17.98 19.89
C ASN A 300 -2.92 -18.01 18.57
N SER A 301 -3.50 -16.89 18.12
CA SER A 301 -4.23 -16.82 16.85
C SER A 301 -3.34 -16.68 15.62
N GLY A 302 -2.08 -16.23 15.78
CA GLY A 302 -1.17 -16.04 14.66
C GLY A 302 -0.75 -17.35 13.99
N PHE A 303 -0.28 -17.25 12.75
CA PHE A 303 0.19 -18.44 12.01
C PHE A 303 1.31 -19.14 12.78
N ARG A 304 1.19 -20.46 12.99
CA ARG A 304 2.07 -21.24 13.88
C ARG A 304 2.23 -20.62 15.28
N LYS A 305 1.17 -20.01 15.81
CA LYS A 305 1.08 -19.37 17.13
C LYS A 305 2.07 -18.20 17.34
N GLN A 306 2.57 -17.61 16.25
CA GLN A 306 3.40 -16.42 16.34
C GLN A 306 2.57 -15.21 16.80
N GLN A 307 3.26 -14.19 17.32
CA GLN A 307 2.64 -12.92 17.66
C GLN A 307 2.28 -12.13 16.40
N GLY A 308 1.44 -11.09 16.58
CA GLY A 308 1.18 -10.12 15.53
C GLY A 308 2.41 -9.27 15.23
N ARG A 309 2.31 -8.41 14.22
CA ARG A 309 3.35 -7.45 13.89
C ARG A 309 2.91 -6.06 14.31
N PRO A 310 3.61 -5.43 15.28
CA PRO A 310 3.39 -4.03 15.59
C PRO A 310 3.65 -3.13 14.38
N ASP A 311 2.70 -2.26 14.08
CA ASP A 311 2.82 -1.27 13.02
C ASP A 311 1.99 -0.01 13.34
N ALA A 312 2.64 1.04 13.83
CA ALA A 312 2.01 2.31 14.15
C ALA A 312 1.87 3.24 12.92
N THR A 313 2.09 2.74 11.70
CA THR A 313 2.08 3.54 10.48
C THR A 313 0.66 3.82 10.00
N VAL A 314 0.37 5.08 9.69
CA VAL A 314 -0.81 5.52 8.94
C VAL A 314 -0.42 5.69 7.49
N TYR A 315 -0.72 4.68 6.66
CA TYR A 315 -0.27 4.62 5.27
C TYR A 315 -0.99 5.62 4.35
N ALA A 316 -2.20 6.03 4.72
CA ALA A 316 -2.98 7.02 3.99
C ALA A 316 -3.93 7.79 4.91
N GLN A 317 -4.14 9.06 4.60
CA GLN A 317 -5.28 9.80 5.14
C GLN A 317 -6.50 9.46 4.29
N MET A 318 -7.39 8.63 4.81
CA MET A 318 -8.50 8.05 4.06
C MET A 318 -9.84 8.18 4.81
N ARG A 319 -10.94 8.14 4.08
CA ARG A 319 -12.29 7.89 4.63
C ARG A 319 -12.37 6.45 5.13
N PHE A 320 -13.11 6.21 6.22
CA PHE A 320 -13.35 4.85 6.71
C PHE A 320 -14.18 4.03 5.69
N PRO A 321 -13.93 2.72 5.47
CA PRO A 321 -14.56 1.99 4.36
C PRO A 321 -16.01 1.54 4.60
N ILE A 322 -16.49 1.55 5.84
CA ILE A 322 -17.92 1.33 6.14
C ILE A 322 -18.65 2.67 6.12
N GLU A 323 -19.81 2.70 5.47
CA GLU A 323 -20.59 3.93 5.26
C GLU A 323 -20.98 4.61 6.57
N GLN A 324 -21.56 3.86 7.51
CA GLN A 324 -22.12 4.39 8.76
C GLN A 324 -21.47 3.77 10.00
N PRO A 325 -21.12 4.57 11.03
CA PRO A 325 -20.76 4.04 12.34
C PRO A 325 -22.02 3.53 13.10
N PRO A 326 -21.85 2.67 14.13
CA PRO A 326 -20.59 2.13 14.61
C PRO A 326 -20.04 1.02 13.69
N ALA A 327 -18.74 0.73 13.81
CA ALA A 327 -18.09 -0.40 13.17
C ALA A 327 -17.14 -1.12 14.14
N TYR A 328 -16.84 -2.38 13.86
CA TYR A 328 -16.09 -3.25 14.76
C TYR A 328 -14.98 -4.01 14.03
N ALA A 329 -13.72 -3.60 14.26
CA ALA A 329 -12.54 -4.31 13.77
C ALA A 329 -12.16 -5.43 14.76
N ARG A 330 -12.47 -6.67 14.39
CA ARG A 330 -12.26 -7.87 15.22
C ARG A 330 -12.11 -9.12 14.36
N SER A 331 -11.37 -10.10 14.89
CA SER A 331 -11.22 -11.42 14.28
C SER A 331 -12.54 -12.00 13.76
N GLN A 332 -12.51 -12.46 12.51
CA GLN A 332 -13.59 -13.27 11.96
C GLN A 332 -13.59 -14.70 12.54
N SER A 333 -12.43 -15.26 12.84
CA SER A 333 -12.28 -16.70 13.10
C SER A 333 -12.15 -17.08 14.57
N TYR A 334 -11.63 -16.18 15.40
CA TYR A 334 -11.29 -16.49 16.80
C TYR A 334 -12.25 -15.85 17.81
N VAL A 335 -13.23 -15.06 17.34
CA VAL A 335 -14.32 -14.55 18.18
C VAL A 335 -15.58 -15.38 17.91
N PRO A 336 -16.18 -16.00 18.95
CA PRO A 336 -17.43 -16.77 18.80
C PRO A 336 -18.57 -15.92 18.25
N HIS A 337 -19.35 -16.48 17.32
CA HIS A 337 -20.57 -15.82 16.77
C HIS A 337 -21.71 -15.71 17.79
N ARG A 338 -21.71 -16.56 18.82
CA ARG A 338 -22.60 -16.49 19.99
C ARG A 338 -21.71 -16.46 21.23
N PRO A 339 -21.49 -15.29 21.85
CA PRO A 339 -20.77 -15.27 23.11
C PRO A 339 -21.56 -16.07 24.15
N ALA A 340 -20.87 -16.88 24.96
CA ALA A 340 -21.41 -17.31 26.25
C ALA A 340 -21.75 -16.06 27.09
N VAL A 341 -22.66 -16.17 28.07
CA VAL A 341 -22.93 -15.04 28.98
C VAL A 341 -21.60 -14.59 29.61
N GLY A 342 -21.22 -13.32 29.36
CA GLY A 342 -19.92 -12.76 29.78
C GLY A 342 -18.77 -12.85 28.77
N ALA A 343 -18.96 -13.47 27.59
CA ALA A 343 -17.96 -13.47 26.51
C ALA A 343 -18.10 -12.23 25.59
N HIS A 344 -16.99 -11.79 24.99
CA HIS A 344 -16.94 -10.57 24.18
C HIS A 344 -17.76 -10.71 22.88
N SER A 345 -18.73 -9.81 22.68
CA SER A 345 -19.51 -9.67 21.45
C SER A 345 -18.61 -9.35 20.24
N PRO A 346 -18.91 -9.86 19.02
CA PRO A 346 -18.25 -9.41 17.80
C PRO A 346 -18.55 -7.94 17.46
N TYR A 347 -19.58 -7.35 18.10
CA TYR A 347 -19.99 -5.95 18.00
C TYR A 347 -19.61 -5.18 19.28
N ALA A 348 -18.33 -5.18 19.64
CA ALA A 348 -17.86 -4.50 20.86
C ALA A 348 -16.48 -3.88 20.69
N TYR A 349 -16.24 -2.85 21.50
CA TYR A 349 -14.90 -2.34 21.79
C TYR A 349 -14.24 -3.14 22.94
N PRO A 350 -12.90 -3.16 23.06
CA PRO A 350 -11.95 -2.51 22.17
C PRO A 350 -11.86 -3.20 20.79
N TRP A 351 -11.50 -2.45 19.75
CA TRP A 351 -11.04 -3.04 18.49
C TRP A 351 -9.77 -3.86 18.69
N ARG A 352 -9.53 -4.83 17.80
CA ARG A 352 -8.33 -5.66 17.84
C ARG A 352 -7.86 -5.99 16.43
N ASP A 353 -6.56 -5.83 16.23
CA ASP A 353 -5.84 -6.19 15.01
C ASP A 353 -5.99 -7.69 14.70
N ASN A 354 -6.09 -8.03 13.42
CA ASN A 354 -6.02 -9.41 12.98
C ASN A 354 -5.09 -9.68 11.77
N PHE A 355 -4.23 -8.76 11.32
CA PHE A 355 -3.40 -8.85 10.10
C PHE A 355 -2.42 -10.05 10.05
N CYS A 356 -2.02 -10.61 11.18
CA CYS A 356 -1.15 -11.80 11.22
C CYS A 356 -1.83 -13.04 11.80
N GLU A 357 -3.17 -13.03 11.94
CA GLU A 357 -3.93 -14.21 12.31
C GLU A 357 -3.73 -15.36 11.32
N SER A 358 -3.88 -16.59 11.80
CA SER A 358 -3.54 -17.79 11.04
C SER A 358 -4.42 -17.92 9.80
N ARG A 359 -3.76 -17.82 8.65
CA ARG A 359 -4.26 -18.18 7.32
C ARG A 359 -3.12 -18.77 6.51
N SER A 360 -3.47 -19.50 5.46
CA SER A 360 -2.50 -20.04 4.49
C SER A 360 -2.14 -19.03 3.39
N PHE A 361 -2.39 -17.73 3.60
CA PHE A 361 -2.07 -16.68 2.62
C PHE A 361 -0.69 -16.09 2.89
N GLY A 362 0.06 -15.83 1.83
CA GLY A 362 1.36 -15.16 1.96
C GLY A 362 1.19 -13.71 2.38
N VAL A 363 1.86 -13.31 3.45
CA VAL A 363 1.93 -11.94 3.98
C VAL A 363 3.37 -11.70 4.40
N GLY A 364 4.18 -11.09 3.55
CA GLY A 364 5.62 -10.98 3.78
C GLY A 364 5.97 -10.13 5.00
N GLN A 365 5.02 -9.31 5.48
CA GLN A 365 5.19 -8.50 6.67
C GLN A 365 5.08 -9.32 7.98
N CYS A 366 4.37 -10.46 8.01
CA CYS A 366 4.25 -11.29 9.21
C CYS A 366 5.51 -12.15 9.44
N ALA A 367 5.79 -12.51 10.69
CA ALA A 367 7.03 -13.19 11.09
C ALA A 367 7.34 -14.48 10.29
N THR A 368 6.32 -15.27 9.95
CA THR A 368 6.46 -16.49 9.16
C THR A 368 6.28 -16.29 7.66
N GLY A 369 5.99 -15.07 7.21
CA GLY A 369 5.60 -14.78 5.83
C GLY A 369 4.18 -15.23 5.47
N PHE A 370 3.37 -15.63 6.45
CA PHE A 370 1.98 -16.07 6.29
C PHE A 370 1.11 -15.40 7.34
N GLY A 371 -0.13 -15.06 6.98
CA GLY A 371 -1.05 -14.35 7.84
C GLY A 371 -2.34 -13.97 7.14
N HIS A 372 -3.16 -13.20 7.85
CA HIS A 372 -4.45 -12.71 7.40
C HIS A 372 -4.26 -11.37 6.66
N GLN A 373 -4.37 -11.36 5.33
CA GLN A 373 -3.96 -10.26 4.43
C GLN A 373 -4.61 -8.86 4.61
N GLY A 374 -5.20 -8.53 5.76
CA GLY A 374 -5.81 -7.24 6.07
C GLY A 374 -6.52 -7.24 7.41
N GLN A 375 -7.59 -6.45 7.49
CA GLN A 375 -8.44 -6.32 8.67
C GLN A 375 -9.89 -6.69 8.37
N ASP A 376 -10.49 -7.50 9.23
CA ASP A 376 -11.94 -7.76 9.18
C ASP A 376 -12.70 -6.69 9.96
N ILE A 377 -13.76 -6.16 9.35
CA ILE A 377 -14.60 -5.08 9.88
C ILE A 377 -16.06 -5.48 9.77
N ARG A 378 -16.79 -5.43 10.89
CA ARG A 378 -18.25 -5.63 10.91
C ARG A 378 -18.97 -4.29 11.01
N PRO A 379 -19.99 -4.03 10.18
CA PRO A 379 -20.86 -2.87 10.35
C PRO A 379 -21.73 -3.05 11.60
N GLY A 380 -22.00 -1.95 12.30
CA GLY A 380 -22.76 -1.92 13.54
C GLY A 380 -23.99 -1.01 13.51
N ALA A 381 -24.21 -0.25 12.44
CA ALA A 381 -25.37 0.64 12.30
C ALA A 381 -26.71 -0.12 12.24
N CYS A 382 -26.68 -1.40 11.84
CA CYS A 382 -27.81 -2.32 11.96
C CYS A 382 -27.33 -3.65 12.54
N LEU A 383 -27.82 -3.99 13.73
CA LEU A 383 -27.46 -5.23 14.40
C LEU A 383 -28.42 -6.38 14.05
N PRO A 384 -27.96 -7.65 14.05
CA PRO A 384 -28.85 -8.79 13.87
C PRO A 384 -30.00 -8.81 14.88
N GLY A 385 -31.24 -8.88 14.39
CA GLY A 385 -32.44 -8.92 15.24
C GLY A 385 -33.01 -7.55 15.63
N GLN A 386 -32.37 -6.45 15.20
CA GLN A 386 -32.93 -5.10 15.33
C GLN A 386 -34.09 -4.90 14.35
N ALA A 387 -35.21 -4.33 14.82
CA ALA A 387 -36.32 -3.94 13.97
C ALA A 387 -35.95 -2.73 13.09
N ASP A 388 -36.62 -2.59 11.95
CA ASP A 388 -36.53 -1.41 11.06
C ASP A 388 -35.15 -1.15 10.41
N CYS A 389 -34.30 -2.18 10.29
CA CYS A 389 -33.07 -2.09 9.50
C CYS A 389 -32.71 -3.41 8.80
N ASP A 390 -32.14 -3.32 7.58
CA ASP A 390 -31.63 -4.49 6.85
C ASP A 390 -30.11 -4.62 7.00
N VAL A 391 -29.69 -5.64 7.78
CA VAL A 391 -28.28 -6.01 7.98
C VAL A 391 -27.55 -6.35 6.68
N LYS A 392 -28.27 -6.63 5.59
CA LYS A 392 -27.70 -6.94 4.27
C LYS A 392 -27.43 -5.70 3.44
N GLN A 393 -27.95 -4.53 3.83
CA GLN A 393 -27.84 -3.27 3.07
C GLN A 393 -26.79 -2.30 3.65
N GLN A 394 -25.90 -2.78 4.51
CA GLN A 394 -24.82 -1.99 5.10
C GLN A 394 -23.80 -1.61 4.02
N GLY A 395 -23.65 -0.32 3.73
CA GLY A 395 -22.85 0.16 2.60
C GLY A 395 -21.33 0.09 2.81
N VAL A 396 -20.64 -0.15 1.68
CA VAL A 396 -19.18 -0.04 1.54
C VAL A 396 -18.89 1.15 0.63
N VAL A 397 -17.98 2.01 1.06
CA VAL A 397 -17.62 3.26 0.35
C VAL A 397 -16.15 3.27 -0.07
N ALA A 398 -15.84 4.01 -1.12
CA ALA A 398 -14.46 4.24 -1.54
C ALA A 398 -13.72 5.07 -0.49
N VAL A 399 -12.58 4.58 -0.02
CA VAL A 399 -11.80 5.27 1.02
C VAL A 399 -11.05 6.51 0.52
N ARG A 400 -10.92 6.67 -0.81
CA ARG A 400 -10.22 7.75 -1.52
C ARG A 400 -10.76 7.88 -2.94
N ASP A 401 -10.53 9.03 -3.57
CA ASP A 401 -10.63 9.16 -5.03
C ASP A 401 -9.67 8.19 -5.72
N GLY A 402 -10.12 7.49 -6.75
CA GLY A 402 -9.24 6.58 -7.48
C GLY A 402 -9.90 5.85 -8.65
N VAL A 403 -9.19 4.83 -9.12
CA VAL A 403 -9.65 3.95 -10.19
C VAL A 403 -9.80 2.52 -9.65
N LEU A 404 -10.85 1.83 -10.09
CA LEU A 404 -11.09 0.44 -9.72
C LEU A 404 -10.37 -0.52 -10.67
N ILE A 405 -9.80 -1.56 -10.07
CA ILE A 405 -9.20 -2.72 -10.73
C ILE A 405 -9.96 -3.94 -10.24
N ARG A 406 -10.78 -4.48 -11.13
CA ARG A 406 -11.60 -5.68 -10.94
C ARG A 406 -12.11 -6.18 -12.30
N SER A 407 -11.67 -7.36 -12.71
CA SER A 407 -12.25 -8.06 -13.86
C SER A 407 -13.59 -8.69 -13.48
N PRO A 408 -14.49 -8.97 -14.45
CA PRO A 408 -15.79 -9.58 -14.17
C PRO A 408 -15.68 -10.83 -13.29
N LYS A 409 -16.62 -11.01 -12.36
CA LYS A 409 -16.68 -12.12 -11.38
C LYS A 409 -15.52 -12.19 -10.37
N GLN A 410 -14.52 -11.32 -10.42
CA GLN A 410 -13.51 -11.28 -9.37
C GLN A 410 -14.15 -10.88 -8.03
N GLN A 411 -13.68 -11.49 -6.95
CA GLN A 411 -14.27 -11.32 -5.61
C GLN A 411 -13.74 -10.08 -4.88
N ALA A 412 -12.57 -9.61 -5.29
CA ALA A 412 -11.91 -8.47 -4.70
C ALA A 412 -12.06 -7.25 -5.60
N VAL A 413 -12.39 -6.11 -5.00
CA VAL A 413 -12.31 -4.79 -5.64
C VAL A 413 -11.00 -4.17 -5.17
N THR A 414 -10.13 -3.77 -6.09
CA THR A 414 -8.94 -2.98 -5.75
C THR A 414 -9.14 -1.54 -6.17
N LEU A 415 -9.10 -0.60 -5.23
CA LEU A 415 -9.07 0.83 -5.49
C LEU A 415 -7.61 1.26 -5.57
N GLN A 416 -7.21 1.88 -6.67
CA GLN A 416 -5.88 2.43 -6.86
C GLN A 416 -5.90 3.95 -6.80
N VAL A 417 -5.00 4.49 -5.98
CA VAL A 417 -4.76 5.92 -5.82
C VAL A 417 -3.40 6.26 -6.44
N ASN A 418 -3.40 7.19 -7.39
CA ASN A 418 -2.21 7.65 -8.11
C ASN A 418 -2.16 9.18 -8.13
N THR A 419 -1.71 9.77 -7.01
CA THR A 419 -1.63 11.23 -6.83
C THR A 419 -0.19 11.71 -6.93
N GLY A 420 0.10 12.93 -6.50
CA GLY A 420 1.48 13.41 -6.37
C GLY A 420 2.21 12.97 -5.10
N ARG A 421 1.49 12.38 -4.15
CA ARG A 421 2.04 12.02 -2.84
C ARG A 421 1.80 10.57 -2.48
N GLU A 422 0.91 9.90 -3.20
CA GLU A 422 0.49 8.54 -2.90
C GLU A 422 0.42 7.72 -4.19
N HIS A 423 1.04 6.55 -4.13
CA HIS A 423 0.80 5.46 -5.06
C HIS A 423 0.46 4.21 -4.25
N ILE A 424 -0.81 4.06 -3.90
CA ILE A 424 -1.30 3.11 -2.88
C ILE A 424 -2.56 2.40 -3.38
N ARG A 425 -2.76 1.15 -2.96
CA ARG A 425 -3.95 0.36 -3.29
C ARG A 425 -4.69 -0.06 -2.03
N PHE A 426 -6.02 -0.11 -2.13
CA PHE A 426 -6.92 -0.64 -1.11
C PHE A 426 -7.72 -1.79 -1.70
N ARG A 427 -7.82 -2.91 -0.99
CA ARG A 427 -8.60 -4.07 -1.45
C ARG A 427 -9.80 -4.29 -0.53
N TYR A 428 -10.95 -4.51 -1.14
CA TYR A 428 -12.22 -4.81 -0.47
C TYR A 428 -12.69 -6.19 -0.91
N MET A 429 -13.07 -7.05 0.03
CA MET A 429 -13.56 -8.41 -0.28
C MET A 429 -14.91 -8.72 0.36
N HIS A 430 -15.43 -9.89 -0.01
CA HIS A 430 -16.66 -10.52 0.51
C HIS A 430 -17.99 -9.93 0.06
N MET A 431 -17.98 -8.86 -0.72
CA MET A 431 -19.15 -8.38 -1.47
C MET A 431 -19.55 -9.39 -2.56
N SER A 432 -20.80 -9.35 -3.05
CA SER A 432 -21.29 -10.25 -4.09
C SER A 432 -20.71 -9.89 -5.46
N PRO A 433 -19.93 -10.77 -6.12
CA PRO A 433 -19.37 -10.45 -7.44
C PRO A 433 -20.43 -10.21 -8.51
N THR A 434 -21.58 -10.89 -8.41
CA THR A 434 -22.70 -10.71 -9.35
C THR A 434 -23.33 -9.33 -9.23
N GLU A 435 -23.50 -8.83 -8.01
CA GLU A 435 -24.06 -7.49 -7.77
C GLU A 435 -23.05 -6.41 -8.19
N LEU A 436 -21.77 -6.59 -7.83
CA LEU A 436 -20.70 -5.68 -8.26
C LEU A 436 -20.56 -5.60 -9.79
N ASP A 437 -20.71 -6.72 -10.50
CA ASP A 437 -20.72 -6.73 -11.98
C ASP A 437 -21.93 -5.96 -12.53
N ALA A 438 -23.12 -6.16 -11.94
CA ALA A 438 -24.34 -5.46 -12.35
C ALA A 438 -24.26 -3.94 -12.10
N ASP A 439 -23.57 -3.52 -11.04
CA ASP A 439 -23.35 -2.12 -10.67
C ASP A 439 -22.15 -1.49 -11.41
N GLY A 440 -21.54 -2.19 -12.35
CA GLY A 440 -20.42 -1.69 -13.15
C GLY A 440 -19.14 -1.43 -12.33
N VAL A 441 -18.96 -2.14 -11.21
CA VAL A 441 -17.73 -2.08 -10.39
C VAL A 441 -16.64 -2.92 -11.08
N LEU A 442 -16.12 -2.38 -12.19
CA LEU A 442 -15.20 -3.06 -13.10
C LEU A 442 -13.94 -2.21 -13.34
N ASN A 443 -12.93 -2.85 -13.96
CA ASN A 443 -11.69 -2.22 -14.41
C ASN A 443 -11.93 -0.84 -15.06
N GLY A 444 -11.20 0.16 -14.59
CA GLY A 444 -11.19 1.51 -15.16
C GLY A 444 -12.29 2.45 -14.66
N ARG A 445 -13.29 1.96 -13.91
CA ARG A 445 -14.29 2.84 -13.27
C ARG A 445 -13.59 3.76 -12.27
N ARG A 446 -13.84 5.06 -12.39
CA ARG A 446 -13.42 6.06 -11.39
C ARG A 446 -14.48 6.17 -10.31
N VAL A 447 -14.03 6.39 -9.07
CA VAL A 447 -14.89 6.64 -7.90
C VAL A 447 -14.33 7.78 -7.09
N ASP A 448 -15.21 8.52 -6.43
CA ASP A 448 -14.85 9.60 -5.51
C ASP A 448 -14.79 9.08 -4.06
N GLU A 449 -13.98 9.72 -3.21
CA GLU A 449 -13.93 9.42 -1.78
C GLU A 449 -15.34 9.51 -1.15
N GLY A 450 -15.75 8.44 -0.46
CA GLY A 450 -17.07 8.33 0.16
C GLY A 450 -18.17 7.81 -0.76
N GLU A 451 -17.92 7.63 -2.07
CA GLU A 451 -18.88 7.03 -2.99
C GLU A 451 -19.20 5.59 -2.57
N ARG A 452 -20.48 5.27 -2.38
CA ARG A 452 -20.94 3.91 -2.14
C ARG A 452 -20.90 3.11 -3.44
N PHE A 453 -20.15 2.00 -3.45
CA PHE A 453 -20.04 1.13 -4.62
C PHE A 453 -20.37 -0.34 -4.31
N GLY A 454 -20.73 -0.67 -3.06
CA GLY A 454 -21.09 -2.03 -2.69
C GLY A 454 -21.74 -2.12 -1.31
N VAL A 455 -21.98 -3.36 -0.88
CA VAL A 455 -22.59 -3.69 0.41
C VAL A 455 -21.82 -4.80 1.11
N VAL A 456 -21.72 -4.71 2.44
CA VAL A 456 -21.02 -5.71 3.25
C VAL A 456 -21.66 -7.09 3.03
N GLY A 457 -20.87 -8.02 2.51
CA GLY A 457 -21.33 -9.35 2.13
C GLY A 457 -20.66 -10.48 2.92
N ASN A 458 -20.83 -11.70 2.42
CA ASN A 458 -20.30 -12.93 2.99
C ASN A 458 -19.86 -13.92 1.90
N TYR A 459 -19.51 -13.40 0.72
CA TYR A 459 -19.05 -14.20 -0.41
C TYR A 459 -17.60 -14.66 -0.19
N LEU A 460 -17.35 -15.95 -0.37
CA LEU A 460 -16.00 -16.51 -0.45
C LEU A 460 -16.07 -17.75 -1.32
N ASP A 461 -15.61 -17.62 -2.57
CA ASP A 461 -15.73 -18.60 -3.67
C ASP A 461 -17.17 -18.94 -4.10
N ARG A 462 -18.13 -18.86 -3.17
CA ARG A 462 -19.56 -19.07 -3.33
C ARG A 462 -20.33 -18.15 -2.36
N PRO A 463 -21.64 -17.91 -2.60
CA PRO A 463 -22.50 -17.24 -1.63
C PRO A 463 -22.48 -17.93 -0.27
N ASN A 464 -22.46 -17.16 0.82
CA ASN A 464 -22.34 -17.66 2.20
C ASN A 464 -21.07 -18.51 2.46
N GLY A 465 -19.99 -18.27 1.71
CA GLY A 465 -18.72 -18.96 1.92
C GLY A 465 -17.98 -18.54 3.20
N THR A 466 -18.34 -17.38 3.78
CA THR A 466 -17.79 -16.87 5.04
C THR A 466 -18.89 -16.18 5.88
N SER A 467 -18.56 -15.58 7.01
CA SER A 467 -19.48 -14.73 7.79
C SER A 467 -19.66 -13.35 7.16
N ARG A 468 -20.70 -12.60 7.53
CA ARG A 468 -20.90 -11.24 6.99
C ARG A 468 -19.92 -10.24 7.62
N HIS A 469 -19.03 -9.69 6.80
CA HIS A 469 -18.04 -8.68 7.18
C HIS A 469 -17.39 -8.10 5.92
N LEU A 470 -16.75 -6.94 6.06
CA LEU A 470 -15.81 -6.44 5.07
C LEU A 470 -14.40 -6.92 5.46
N HIS A 471 -13.68 -7.52 4.52
CA HIS A 471 -12.23 -7.70 4.65
C HIS A 471 -11.55 -6.60 3.84
N PHE A 472 -10.70 -5.83 4.52
CA PHE A 472 -10.11 -4.60 3.99
C PHE A 472 -8.58 -4.62 4.12
N ASP A 473 -7.91 -4.37 3.01
CA ASP A 473 -6.45 -4.50 2.91
C ASP A 473 -5.82 -3.23 2.34
N VAL A 474 -4.54 -3.02 2.66
CA VAL A 474 -3.73 -1.94 2.10
C VAL A 474 -2.49 -2.53 1.43
N GLN A 475 -2.17 -2.05 0.23
CA GLN A 475 -0.87 -2.31 -0.41
C GLN A 475 -0.14 -1.01 -0.72
N VAL A 476 1.15 -1.02 -0.46
CA VAL A 476 2.07 0.05 -0.88
C VAL A 476 3.02 -0.45 -1.95
N PHE A 477 3.45 0.45 -2.83
CA PHE A 477 4.42 0.11 -3.87
C PHE A 477 5.86 0.23 -3.34
N THR A 478 6.63 -0.84 -3.46
CA THR A 478 8.07 -0.90 -3.15
C THR A 478 8.87 -1.26 -4.41
N PRO A 479 10.22 -1.31 -4.39
CA PRO A 479 10.98 -1.79 -5.54
C PRO A 479 10.68 -3.25 -5.92
N ASP A 480 10.05 -4.01 -5.03
CA ASP A 480 9.60 -5.40 -5.25
C ASP A 480 8.08 -5.50 -5.58
N GLY A 481 7.41 -4.35 -5.75
CA GLY A 481 6.03 -4.24 -6.20
C GLY A 481 5.05 -3.95 -5.07
N TRP A 482 3.78 -4.29 -5.30
CA TRP A 482 2.72 -4.08 -4.33
C TRP A 482 2.83 -5.06 -3.16
N LEU A 483 3.08 -4.54 -1.95
CA LEU A 483 3.22 -5.34 -0.73
C LEU A 483 2.07 -5.06 0.23
N TRP A 484 1.49 -6.12 0.81
CA TRP A 484 0.51 -6.01 1.89
C TRP A 484 1.16 -5.37 3.12
N VAL A 485 0.50 -4.38 3.71
CA VAL A 485 0.89 -3.75 4.98
C VAL A 485 -0.28 -3.77 5.95
N ASN A 486 -0.01 -3.63 7.26
CA ASN A 486 -1.05 -3.72 8.26
C ASN A 486 -2.00 -2.51 8.17
N PRO A 487 -3.28 -2.69 7.82
CA PRO A 487 -4.20 -1.56 7.64
C PRO A 487 -4.73 -1.03 8.97
N TYR A 488 -4.52 -1.74 10.09
CA TYR A 488 -5.23 -1.52 11.34
C TYR A 488 -5.06 -0.09 11.90
N THR A 489 -3.82 0.41 12.01
CA THR A 489 -3.57 1.77 12.52
C THR A 489 -4.12 2.84 11.57
N THR A 490 -4.09 2.60 10.26
CA THR A 490 -4.71 3.48 9.26
C THR A 490 -6.23 3.52 9.43
N LEU A 491 -6.86 2.38 9.73
CA LEU A 491 -8.29 2.26 10.01
C LEU A 491 -8.68 2.93 11.33
N VAL A 492 -7.89 2.81 12.39
CA VAL A 492 -8.11 3.52 13.66
C VAL A 492 -8.16 5.02 13.39
N ALA A 493 -7.12 5.59 12.75
CA ALA A 493 -7.08 7.02 12.45
C ALA A 493 -8.25 7.48 11.56
N ALA A 494 -8.66 6.67 10.58
CA ALA A 494 -9.82 6.97 9.73
C ALA A 494 -11.15 6.93 10.51
N TYR A 495 -11.30 6.00 11.44
CA TYR A 495 -12.51 5.89 12.27
C TYR A 495 -12.61 7.00 13.31
N GLU A 496 -11.49 7.43 13.90
CA GLU A 496 -11.46 8.61 14.77
C GLU A 496 -11.98 9.86 14.04
N ARG A 497 -11.51 10.09 12.81
CA ARG A 497 -12.00 11.20 11.98
C ARG A 497 -13.49 11.07 11.65
N LEU A 498 -13.98 9.85 11.37
CA LEU A 498 -15.40 9.60 11.14
C LEU A 498 -16.25 9.92 12.38
N LEU A 499 -15.76 9.61 13.58
CA LEU A 499 -16.44 9.91 14.84
C LEU A 499 -16.26 11.36 15.32
N GLY A 500 -15.28 12.09 14.78
CA GLY A 500 -14.87 13.39 15.29
C GLY A 500 -14.17 13.34 16.65
N GLY A 501 -13.71 12.16 17.10
CA GLY A 501 -13.12 11.96 18.42
C GLY A 501 -11.99 10.92 18.42
N ARG A 502 -10.92 11.20 19.18
CA ARG A 502 -9.72 10.38 19.34
C ARG A 502 -10.04 9.15 20.20
N GLY A 503 -9.76 7.96 19.68
CA GLY A 503 -9.93 6.73 20.42
C GLY A 503 -8.87 6.58 21.50
N ARG A 504 -9.19 5.77 22.53
CA ARG A 504 -8.24 5.43 23.59
C ARG A 504 -7.65 4.04 23.36
N GLU A 505 -6.34 3.97 23.26
CA GLU A 505 -5.62 2.70 23.28
C GLU A 505 -5.74 2.05 24.66
N VAL A 506 -6.05 0.75 24.73
CA VAL A 506 -6.15 -0.01 25.98
C VAL A 506 -5.09 -1.09 26.06
N ALA A 507 -4.64 -1.37 27.28
CA ALA A 507 -3.58 -2.35 27.55
C ALA A 507 -3.95 -3.77 27.08
N PRO A 508 -2.95 -4.59 26.67
CA PRO A 508 -3.10 -6.03 26.38
C PRO A 508 -3.85 -6.80 27.48
N ASP A 509 -4.50 -7.90 27.11
CA ASP A 509 -5.23 -8.74 28.07
C ASP A 509 -4.33 -9.15 29.26
N GLY A 510 -4.78 -8.90 30.50
CA GLY A 510 -4.08 -9.31 31.72
C GLY A 510 -2.98 -8.36 32.21
N GLN A 511 -2.78 -7.19 31.59
CA GLN A 511 -1.95 -6.12 32.15
C GLN A 511 -2.81 -5.10 32.92
N PRO A 512 -2.40 -4.70 34.15
CA PRO A 512 -3.09 -3.63 34.86
C PRO A 512 -2.98 -2.33 34.06
N VAL A 513 -4.08 -1.60 33.97
CA VAL A 513 -4.07 -0.22 33.51
C VAL A 513 -3.23 0.55 34.52
N GLU A 514 -2.09 1.12 34.11
CA GLU A 514 -1.49 2.21 34.89
C GLU A 514 -2.52 3.33 34.87
N SER A 515 -3.33 3.41 35.91
CA SER A 515 -4.18 4.55 36.17
C SER A 515 -3.26 5.75 36.22
N GLU A 516 -3.44 6.69 35.29
CA GLU A 516 -3.01 8.07 35.48
C GLU A 516 -3.68 8.55 36.77
N VAL A 517 -2.99 8.38 37.89
CA VAL A 517 -3.29 9.11 39.11
C VAL A 517 -2.97 10.54 38.75
N SER A 518 -4.02 11.28 38.43
CA SER A 518 -4.04 12.73 38.42
C SER A 518 -3.25 13.22 39.63
N ALA A 519 -2.05 13.73 39.40
CA ALA A 519 -1.33 14.54 40.37
C ALA A 519 -2.05 15.89 40.45
N ALA A 520 -3.26 15.88 40.98
CA ALA A 520 -4.00 17.06 41.37
C ALA A 520 -4.69 16.78 42.72
N SER A 521 -4.22 17.51 43.73
CA SER A 521 -4.83 17.70 45.05
C SER A 521 -4.61 16.62 46.13
N GLU A 522 -3.36 16.45 46.57
CA GLU A 522 -3.10 16.16 48.00
C GLU A 522 -2.35 17.30 48.74
N ASP A 523 -2.12 18.44 48.07
CA ASP A 523 -1.37 19.57 48.66
C ASP A 523 -2.25 20.79 49.03
N VAL A 524 -3.58 20.65 49.00
CA VAL A 524 -4.52 21.73 49.40
C VAL A 524 -5.21 21.47 50.74
N THR A 525 -5.19 20.23 51.27
CA THR A 525 -5.78 19.91 52.58
C THR A 525 -4.79 19.91 53.75
N ARG A 526 -3.47 20.11 53.52
CA ARG A 526 -2.48 20.32 54.60
C ARG A 526 -2.12 21.78 54.89
N ALA A 527 -2.46 22.72 54.01
CA ALA A 527 -2.20 24.15 54.24
C ALA A 527 -3.33 24.87 55.02
N ALA A 528 -4.50 24.24 55.22
CA ALA A 528 -5.62 24.84 55.95
C ALA A 528 -5.64 24.49 57.47
N ALA A 529 -4.85 23.51 57.92
CA ALA A 529 -4.80 23.09 59.32
C ALA A 529 -3.67 23.76 60.15
N ALA A 530 -2.86 24.63 59.54
CA ALA A 530 -1.73 25.31 60.20
C ALA A 530 -1.94 26.82 60.43
N ARG A 531 -3.17 27.34 60.26
CA ARG A 531 -3.50 28.76 60.47
C ARG A 531 -4.66 29.04 61.44
N ALA A 532 -5.07 28.07 62.25
CA ALA A 532 -6.03 28.27 63.33
C ALA A 532 -5.44 27.74 64.64
N GLY A 533 -4.76 28.61 65.39
CA GLY A 533 -4.10 28.27 66.65
C GLY A 533 -3.31 29.45 67.20
N HIS A 534 -3.99 30.58 67.40
CA HIS A 534 -3.46 31.70 68.19
C HIS A 534 -4.56 32.13 69.16
N ASP A 535 -4.52 31.60 70.37
CA ASP A 535 -5.31 32.09 71.51
C ASP A 535 -4.66 33.38 72.05
N PRO A 536 -5.46 34.38 72.46
CA PRO A 536 -4.96 35.49 73.26
C PRO A 536 -4.92 35.11 74.74
N VAL A 537 -3.81 35.47 75.39
CA VAL A 537 -3.64 35.50 76.84
C VAL A 537 -4.36 36.74 77.38
N ASP A 538 -5.22 36.56 78.38
CA ASP A 538 -5.56 37.61 79.35
C ASP A 538 -5.29 37.08 80.76
N THR A 539 -4.41 37.80 81.45
CA THR A 539 -4.15 37.79 82.90
C THR A 539 -5.33 38.44 83.65
N PRO A 540 -5.55 38.14 84.94
CA PRO A 540 -4.59 38.28 86.05
C PRO A 540 -4.16 36.98 86.74
#